data_AF-A0A7D5VHL8-F1
#
_entry.id   AF-A0A7D5VHL8-F1
#
_cell.length_a   1.000
_cell.length_b   1.000
_cell.length_c   1.000
_cell.angle_alpha   90.00
_cell.angle_beta   90.00
_cell.angle_gamma   90.00
#
_symmetry.space_group_name_H-M   'P 1'
#
loop_
_entity.id
_entity.type
_entity.pdbx_description
1 polymer ?
#
loop_
_entity_poly.entity_id
_entity_poly.type
_entity_poly.pdbx_seq_one_letter_code
_entity_poly.pdbx_strand_id
1 'polypeptide(L)'
;MEPAWRPARVWLAHGKPDTALLARLDRTSLWRVLCEPDAEGSFYRVLLALLDDAEPLGPAGEFLARLASCPGGEVAVSTLLSQLATYTARSESSEVTERAVGLWRAALDANLPAAALRGAGHFVFAAGFDQDLWLELTVATLAQQPDLEDADYLVKRAARTPASPGAQSIAAAALDHGPVNGYRSRTVRRAADLYAAAPAENTPEREALRVALINAGAIDAAYGS
;
A
#
# COMPACT_ATOMS: atom_id res chain seq x y z
N MET A 1 28.93 -17.41 25.39
CA MET A 1 27.67 -17.41 24.61
C MET A 1 27.39 -15.98 24.19
N GLU A 2 27.48 -15.67 22.90
CA GLU A 2 26.95 -14.39 22.43
C GLU A 2 25.42 -14.40 22.59
N PRO A 3 24.80 -13.28 23.00
CA PRO A 3 23.36 -13.23 23.11
C PRO A 3 22.71 -13.51 21.75
N ALA A 4 21.78 -14.47 21.67
CA ALA A 4 21.08 -14.85 20.43
C ALA A 4 20.36 -13.69 19.72
N TRP A 5 20.16 -12.55 20.40
CA TRP A 5 19.63 -11.32 19.80
C TRP A 5 20.63 -10.51 18.99
N ARG A 6 21.93 -10.63 19.24
CA ARG A 6 22.95 -9.90 18.48
C ARG A 6 22.97 -10.31 17.00
N PRO A 7 22.93 -11.61 16.64
CA PRO A 7 22.83 -12.02 15.23
C PRO A 7 21.61 -11.43 14.51
N ALA A 8 20.43 -11.45 15.15
CA ALA A 8 19.22 -10.89 14.56
C ALA A 8 19.31 -9.38 14.36
N ARG A 9 19.77 -8.63 15.38
CA ARG A 9 19.92 -7.17 15.28
C ARG A 9 20.98 -6.77 14.24
N VAL A 10 22.10 -7.49 14.18
CA VAL A 10 23.16 -7.23 13.19
C VAL A 10 22.65 -7.49 11.77
N TRP A 11 21.92 -8.59 11.56
CA TRP A 11 21.32 -8.88 10.26
C TRP A 11 20.28 -7.82 9.86
N LEU A 12 19.39 -7.42 10.77
CA LEU A 12 18.40 -6.38 10.49
C LEU A 12 19.04 -5.02 10.18
N ALA A 13 20.21 -4.71 10.72
CA ALA A 13 20.93 -3.47 10.41
C ALA A 13 21.72 -3.53 9.10
N HIS A 14 22.43 -4.64 8.84
CA HIS A 14 23.48 -4.70 7.82
C HIS A 14 23.42 -5.92 6.89
N GLY A 15 22.55 -6.88 7.20
CA GLY A 15 22.47 -8.15 6.51
C GLY A 15 22.01 -8.04 5.06
N LYS A 16 22.40 -9.04 4.27
CA LYS A 16 21.79 -9.31 2.96
C LYS A 16 20.74 -10.41 3.13
N PRO A 17 19.70 -10.46 2.27
CA PRO A 17 18.87 -11.65 2.16
C PRO A 17 19.78 -12.81 1.74
N ASP A 18 19.92 -13.78 2.65
CA ASP A 18 20.68 -15.01 2.44
C ASP A 18 19.92 -16.12 3.15
N THR A 19 19.43 -17.09 2.37
CA THR A 19 18.54 -18.15 2.84
C THR A 19 19.19 -18.99 3.94
N ALA A 20 20.49 -19.32 3.82
CA ALA A 20 21.20 -20.15 4.78
C ALA A 20 21.42 -19.40 6.11
N LEU A 21 21.71 -18.09 6.05
CA LEU A 21 21.85 -17.25 7.22
C LEU A 21 20.50 -17.05 7.92
N LEU A 22 19.45 -16.74 7.16
CA LEU A 22 18.09 -16.54 7.67
C LEU A 22 17.52 -17.81 8.33
N ALA A 23 17.82 -18.99 7.79
CA ALA A 23 17.45 -20.27 8.38
C ALA A 23 18.12 -20.52 9.75
N ARG A 24 19.28 -19.90 10.00
CA ARG A 24 20.05 -20.04 11.24
C ARG A 24 19.74 -18.98 12.29
N LEU A 25 18.97 -17.94 11.94
CA LEU A 25 18.56 -16.92 12.91
C LEU A 25 17.57 -17.50 13.92
N ASP A 26 17.81 -17.24 15.20
CA ASP A 26 16.82 -17.53 16.24
C ASP A 26 15.56 -16.69 16.01
N ARG A 27 14.45 -17.37 15.69
CA ARG A 27 13.15 -16.75 15.41
C ARG A 27 12.67 -15.90 16.57
N THR A 28 12.85 -16.38 17.80
CA THR A 28 12.40 -15.67 18.99
C THR A 28 13.12 -14.34 19.13
N SER A 29 14.42 -14.34 18.87
CA SER A 29 15.23 -13.13 18.91
C SER A 29 14.96 -12.19 17.73
N LEU A 30 14.69 -12.70 16.53
CA LEU A 30 14.27 -11.88 15.39
C LEU A 30 13.00 -11.09 15.72
N TRP A 31 11.96 -11.79 16.20
CA TRP A 31 10.69 -11.14 16.57
C TRP A 31 10.83 -10.18 17.74
N ARG A 32 11.71 -10.47 18.70
CA ARG A 32 12.00 -9.54 19.80
C ARG A 32 12.51 -8.20 19.27
N VAL A 33 13.42 -8.22 18.30
CA VAL A 33 13.96 -6.98 17.70
C VAL A 33 12.94 -6.30 16.79
N LEU A 34 12.16 -7.06 16.02
CA LEU A 34 11.14 -6.47 15.13
C LEU A 34 9.98 -5.80 15.87
N CYS A 35 9.62 -6.30 17.05
CA CYS A 35 8.59 -5.67 17.88
C CYS A 35 9.14 -4.53 18.78
N GLU A 36 10.42 -4.15 18.67
CA GLU A 36 10.94 -2.97 19.38
C GLU A 36 10.46 -1.67 18.70
N PRO A 37 10.12 -0.61 19.46
CA PRO A 37 9.58 0.64 18.89
C PRO A 37 10.46 1.31 17.85
N ASP A 38 11.80 1.17 17.96
CA ASP A 38 12.78 1.85 17.09
C ASP A 38 13.29 0.97 15.94
N ALA A 39 12.51 -0.03 15.51
CA ALA A 39 12.93 -1.01 14.51
C ALA A 39 12.89 -0.50 13.05
N GLU A 40 12.63 0.78 12.76
CA GLU A 40 12.41 1.29 11.39
C GLU A 40 13.52 0.92 10.38
N GLY A 41 14.79 1.01 10.75
CA GLY A 41 15.92 0.64 9.88
C GLY A 41 15.95 -0.86 9.51
N SER A 42 15.22 -1.69 10.27
CA SER A 42 15.16 -3.15 10.14
C SER A 42 14.19 -3.59 9.04
N PHE A 43 13.15 -2.80 8.74
CA PHE A 43 12.09 -3.20 7.81
C PHE A 43 12.56 -3.27 6.36
N TYR A 44 13.53 -2.44 5.97
CA TYR A 44 14.10 -2.51 4.63
C TYR A 44 14.81 -3.85 4.37
N ARG A 45 15.43 -4.47 5.38
CA ARG A 45 16.06 -5.80 5.24
C ARG A 45 15.03 -6.91 5.16
N VAL A 46 13.98 -6.82 5.96
CA VAL A 46 12.83 -7.73 5.88
C VAL A 46 12.19 -7.66 4.49
N LEU A 47 11.96 -6.46 3.96
CA LEU A 47 11.44 -6.24 2.62
C LEU A 47 12.27 -6.97 1.56
N LEU A 48 13.60 -6.77 1.58
CA LEU A 48 14.49 -7.43 0.62
C LEU A 48 14.45 -8.96 0.74
N ALA A 49 14.32 -9.50 1.95
CA ALA A 49 14.19 -10.94 2.17
C ALA A 49 12.83 -11.48 1.67
N LEU A 50 11.73 -10.76 1.88
CA LEU A 50 10.42 -11.13 1.35
C LEU A 50 10.40 -11.07 -0.19
N LEU A 51 11.11 -10.12 -0.79
CA LEU A 51 11.27 -10.00 -2.25
C LEU A 51 12.21 -11.05 -2.86
N ASP A 52 13.06 -11.70 -2.09
CA ASP A 52 13.91 -12.78 -2.57
C ASP A 52 13.22 -14.15 -2.46
N ASP A 53 11.93 -14.15 -2.09
CA ASP A 53 11.17 -15.34 -1.68
C ASP A 53 11.97 -16.18 -0.69
N ALA A 54 12.60 -15.50 0.28
CA ALA A 54 13.34 -16.18 1.32
C ALA A 54 12.35 -16.94 2.20
N GLU A 55 12.08 -18.17 1.79
CA GLU A 55 11.35 -19.23 2.50
C GLU A 55 11.64 -19.25 4.02
N PRO A 56 12.86 -18.92 4.51
CA PRO A 56 13.10 -18.85 5.94
C PRO A 56 12.15 -17.89 6.67
N LEU A 57 11.73 -16.75 6.11
CA LEU A 57 10.82 -15.83 6.83
C LEU A 57 9.41 -16.42 7.02
N GLY A 58 9.09 -17.49 6.31
CA GLY A 58 7.77 -18.08 6.25
C GLY A 58 6.86 -17.36 5.25
N PRO A 59 5.60 -17.80 5.13
CA PRO A 59 4.64 -17.18 4.23
C PRO A 59 4.47 -15.69 4.51
N ALA A 60 4.48 -14.86 3.46
CA ALA A 60 4.44 -13.40 3.61
C ALA A 60 3.22 -12.91 4.40
N GLY A 61 2.03 -13.47 4.14
CA GLY A 61 0.81 -13.08 4.86
C GLY A 61 0.91 -13.37 6.37
N GLU A 62 1.41 -14.55 6.75
CA GLU A 62 1.62 -14.90 8.16
C GLU A 62 2.66 -13.99 8.82
N PHE A 63 3.74 -13.67 8.10
CA PHE A 63 4.76 -12.74 8.58
C PHE A 63 4.16 -11.36 8.83
N LEU A 64 3.41 -10.80 7.88
CA LEU A 64 2.77 -9.49 8.00
C LEU A 64 1.75 -9.46 9.13
N ALA A 65 0.92 -10.49 9.27
CA ALA A 65 -0.05 -10.60 10.37
C ALA A 65 0.64 -10.64 11.73
N ARG A 66 1.73 -11.39 11.85
CA ARG A 66 2.52 -11.43 13.08
C ARG A 66 3.19 -10.10 13.39
N LEU A 67 3.74 -9.42 12.39
CA LEU A 67 4.32 -8.09 12.57
C LEU A 67 3.25 -7.08 13.02
N ALA A 68 2.07 -7.10 12.40
CA ALA A 68 0.94 -6.25 12.77
C ALA A 68 0.45 -6.48 14.21
N SER A 69 0.71 -7.65 14.79
CA SER A 69 0.35 -7.96 16.19
C SER A 69 1.34 -7.41 17.24
N CYS A 70 2.52 -6.94 16.81
CA CYS A 70 3.45 -6.23 17.71
C CYS A 70 2.86 -4.86 18.12
N PRO A 71 3.28 -4.27 19.26
CA PRO A 71 2.99 -2.87 19.55
C PRO A 71 3.50 -1.94 18.45
N GLY A 72 2.61 -1.14 17.84
CA GLY A 72 2.94 -0.28 16.69
C GLY A 72 3.13 -1.05 15.37
N GLY A 73 2.77 -2.34 15.34
CA GLY A 73 2.95 -3.23 14.21
C GLY A 73 2.20 -2.80 12.95
N GLU A 74 1.04 -2.14 13.09
CA GLU A 74 0.29 -1.59 11.97
C GLU A 74 1.08 -0.50 11.25
N VAL A 75 1.78 0.38 11.97
CA VAL A 75 2.65 1.41 11.38
C VAL A 75 3.84 0.77 10.69
N ALA A 76 4.41 -0.28 11.28
CA ALA A 76 5.52 -1.03 10.70
C ALA A 76 5.14 -1.71 9.38
N VAL A 77 3.98 -2.38 9.32
CA VAL A 77 3.48 -3.01 8.11
C VAL A 77 3.14 -1.97 7.03
N SER A 78 2.48 -0.87 7.41
CA SER A 78 2.21 0.24 6.50
C SER A 78 3.50 0.77 5.88
N THR A 79 4.51 1.01 6.71
CA THR A 79 5.84 1.47 6.26
C THR A 79 6.50 0.47 5.32
N LEU A 80 6.40 -0.84 5.61
CA LEU A 80 6.94 -1.89 4.75
C LEU A 80 6.26 -1.87 3.37
N LEU A 81 4.94 -1.71 3.30
CA LEU A 81 4.21 -1.58 2.03
C LEU A 81 4.62 -0.31 1.26
N SER A 82 4.79 0.83 1.94
CA SER A 82 5.30 2.07 1.32
C SER A 82 6.71 1.89 0.75
N GLN A 83 7.59 1.19 1.48
CA GLN A 83 8.95 0.87 1.03
C GLN A 83 8.95 -0.11 -0.15
N LEU A 84 8.08 -1.13 -0.12
CA LEU A 84 7.89 -2.07 -1.23
C LEU A 84 7.45 -1.35 -2.49
N ALA A 85 6.44 -0.47 -2.38
CA ALA A 85 5.96 0.33 -3.50
C ALA A 85 7.06 1.24 -4.06
N THR A 86 7.82 1.91 -3.19
CA THR A 86 8.94 2.78 -3.59
C THR A 86 10.05 2.01 -4.28
N TYR A 87 10.41 0.84 -3.75
CA TYR A 87 11.41 -0.03 -4.35
C TYR A 87 10.95 -0.50 -5.74
N THR A 88 9.69 -0.93 -5.85
CA THR A 88 9.11 -1.41 -7.09
C THR A 88 9.01 -0.30 -8.14
N ALA A 89 8.64 0.91 -7.75
CA ALA A 89 8.59 2.07 -8.64
C ALA A 89 9.96 2.48 -9.22
N ARG A 90 11.03 2.19 -8.50
CA ARG A 90 12.42 2.44 -8.95
C ARG A 90 13.03 1.25 -9.68
N SER A 91 12.42 0.09 -9.57
CA SER A 91 12.86 -1.12 -10.25
C SER A 91 12.27 -1.15 -11.66
N GLU A 92 13.11 -1.39 -12.65
CA GLU A 92 12.67 -1.68 -14.02
C GLU A 92 12.47 -3.19 -14.23
N SER A 93 12.59 -4.00 -13.18
CA SER A 93 12.49 -5.47 -13.24
C SER A 93 11.03 -5.94 -13.16
N SER A 94 10.60 -6.72 -14.17
CA SER A 94 9.31 -7.40 -14.17
C SER A 94 9.19 -8.41 -13.02
N GLU A 95 10.28 -9.11 -12.68
CA GLU A 95 10.33 -10.06 -11.56
C GLU A 95 10.06 -9.37 -10.22
N VAL A 96 10.65 -8.18 -10.01
CA VAL A 96 10.37 -7.38 -8.79
C VAL A 96 8.90 -6.96 -8.75
N THR A 97 8.34 -6.57 -9.90
CA THR A 97 6.93 -6.18 -10.02
C THR A 97 6.00 -7.34 -9.68
N GLU A 98 6.24 -8.53 -10.25
CA GLU A 98 5.47 -9.75 -9.98
C GLU A 98 5.51 -10.14 -8.50
N ARG A 99 6.69 -10.07 -7.87
CA ARG A 99 6.82 -10.36 -6.43
C ARG A 99 6.12 -9.32 -5.56
N ALA A 100 6.21 -8.04 -5.92
CA ALA A 100 5.51 -6.98 -5.20
C ALA A 100 3.98 -7.15 -5.27
N VAL A 101 3.45 -7.58 -6.42
CA VAL A 101 2.04 -7.96 -6.57
C VAL A 101 1.68 -9.12 -5.63
N GLY A 102 2.53 -10.16 -5.58
CA GLY A 102 2.33 -11.29 -4.67
C GLY A 102 2.28 -10.88 -3.20
N LEU A 103 3.18 -9.99 -2.78
CA LEU A 103 3.23 -9.46 -1.42
C LEU A 103 2.01 -8.57 -1.09
N TRP A 104 1.55 -7.74 -2.04
CA TRP A 104 0.35 -6.92 -1.83
C TRP A 104 -0.91 -7.81 -1.67
N ARG A 105 -1.07 -8.84 -2.52
CA ARG A 105 -2.15 -9.84 -2.36
C ARG A 105 -2.07 -10.55 -1.00
N ALA A 106 -0.89 -11.01 -0.62
CA ALA A 106 -0.68 -11.64 0.67
C ALA A 106 -1.03 -10.72 1.85
N ALA A 107 -0.79 -9.41 1.74
CA ALA A 107 -1.21 -8.43 2.75
C ALA A 107 -2.73 -8.29 2.82
N LEU A 108 -3.43 -8.27 1.68
CA LEU A 108 -4.89 -8.20 1.61
C LEU A 108 -5.57 -9.46 2.20
N ASP A 109 -4.94 -10.62 2.05
CA ASP A 109 -5.46 -11.90 2.56
C ASP A 109 -5.14 -12.14 4.04
N ALA A 110 -4.20 -11.39 4.63
CA ALA A 110 -3.65 -11.64 5.97
C ALA A 110 -4.52 -11.12 7.15
N ASN A 111 -5.74 -10.64 6.89
CA ASN A 111 -6.65 -10.07 7.90
C ASN A 111 -5.97 -9.03 8.81
N LEU A 112 -5.22 -8.13 8.19
CA LEU A 112 -4.45 -7.10 8.90
C LEU A 112 -5.38 -6.03 9.50
N PRO A 113 -4.98 -5.33 10.57
CA PRO A 113 -5.64 -4.10 10.98
C PRO A 113 -5.69 -3.11 9.80
N ALA A 114 -6.82 -2.43 9.58
CA ALA A 114 -6.98 -1.53 8.44
C ALA A 114 -5.82 -0.51 8.32
N ALA A 115 -5.37 0.06 9.44
CA ALA A 115 -4.25 1.01 9.49
C ALA A 115 -2.94 0.47 8.87
N ALA A 116 -2.73 -0.85 8.89
CA ALA A 116 -1.56 -1.50 8.32
C ALA A 116 -1.49 -1.43 6.79
N LEU A 117 -2.62 -1.24 6.12
CA LEU A 117 -2.72 -1.20 4.66
C LEU A 117 -2.55 0.22 4.09
N ARG A 118 -2.47 1.25 4.93
CA ARG A 118 -2.43 2.66 4.51
C ARG A 118 -1.32 2.96 3.49
N GLY A 119 -0.14 2.39 3.72
CA GLY A 119 1.04 2.56 2.87
C GLY A 119 0.95 1.94 1.49
N ALA A 120 -0.05 1.08 1.22
CA ALA A 120 -0.31 0.56 -0.11
C ALA A 120 -0.65 1.66 -1.13
N GLY A 121 -1.09 2.84 -0.67
CA GLY A 121 -1.31 4.01 -1.53
C GLY A 121 -0.08 4.40 -2.39
N HIS A 122 1.13 4.17 -1.88
CA HIS A 122 2.37 4.46 -2.61
C HIS A 122 2.55 3.64 -3.89
N PHE A 123 1.85 2.51 -4.07
CA PHE A 123 1.91 1.73 -5.32
C PHE A 123 1.41 2.52 -6.53
N VAL A 124 0.75 3.66 -6.32
CA VAL A 124 0.43 4.62 -7.37
C VAL A 124 1.64 5.02 -8.22
N PHE A 125 2.84 5.05 -7.64
CA PHE A 125 4.08 5.40 -8.34
C PHE A 125 4.73 4.22 -9.07
N ALA A 126 4.29 2.99 -8.83
CA ALA A 126 4.81 1.80 -9.49
C ALA A 126 4.30 1.72 -10.94
N ALA A 127 5.00 2.40 -11.85
CA ALA A 127 4.61 2.51 -13.26
C ALA A 127 4.68 1.17 -14.02
N GLY A 128 5.45 0.19 -13.51
CA GLY A 128 5.52 -1.17 -14.07
C GLY A 128 4.27 -2.01 -13.83
N PHE A 129 3.35 -1.59 -12.95
CA PHE A 129 2.08 -2.29 -12.76
C PHE A 129 1.15 -2.01 -13.95
N ASP A 130 0.57 -3.08 -14.48
CA ASP A 130 -0.60 -2.98 -15.35
C ASP A 130 -1.71 -2.15 -14.68
N GLN A 131 -2.42 -1.36 -15.48
CA GLN A 131 -3.40 -0.41 -14.96
C GLN A 131 -4.61 -1.11 -14.33
N ASP A 132 -5.10 -2.18 -14.95
CA ASP A 132 -6.27 -2.91 -14.45
C ASP A 132 -5.91 -3.67 -13.18
N LEU A 133 -4.73 -4.29 -13.15
CA LEU A 133 -4.21 -4.94 -11.94
C LEU A 133 -4.03 -3.95 -10.79
N TRP A 134 -3.47 -2.75 -11.06
CA TRP A 134 -3.34 -1.72 -10.03
C TRP A 134 -4.70 -1.24 -9.52
N LEU A 135 -5.69 -1.06 -10.40
CA LEU A 135 -7.06 -0.68 -10.01
C LEU A 135 -7.69 -1.77 -9.12
N GLU A 136 -7.61 -3.03 -9.53
CA GLU A 136 -8.14 -4.18 -8.78
C GLU A 136 -7.61 -4.20 -7.35
N LEU A 137 -6.28 -4.17 -7.19
CA LEU A 137 -5.64 -4.22 -5.88
C LEU A 137 -5.92 -2.97 -5.05
N THR A 138 -5.95 -1.79 -5.67
CA THR A 138 -6.27 -0.54 -4.97
C THR A 138 -7.70 -0.54 -4.45
N VAL A 139 -8.68 -0.98 -5.27
CA VAL A 139 -10.09 -1.10 -4.86
C VAL A 139 -10.26 -2.13 -3.74
N ALA A 140 -9.61 -3.29 -3.86
CA ALA A 140 -9.61 -4.30 -2.80
C ALA A 140 -9.01 -3.75 -1.49
N THR A 141 -7.97 -2.91 -1.58
CA THR A 141 -7.38 -2.24 -0.42
C THR A 141 -8.34 -1.22 0.19
N LEU A 142 -8.98 -0.39 -0.63
CA LEU A 142 -9.95 0.63 -0.16
C LEU A 142 -11.15 0.03 0.56
N ALA A 143 -11.57 -1.18 0.18
CA ALA A 143 -12.62 -1.92 0.89
C ALA A 143 -12.24 -2.27 2.34
N GLN A 144 -10.95 -2.38 2.65
CA GLN A 144 -10.43 -2.68 3.99
C GLN A 144 -9.90 -1.44 4.72
N GLN A 145 -9.34 -0.48 3.98
CA GLN A 145 -8.73 0.75 4.47
C GLN A 145 -9.03 1.91 3.51
N PRO A 146 -10.04 2.74 3.79
CA PRO A 146 -10.44 3.81 2.87
C PRO A 146 -9.51 5.04 2.88
N ASP A 147 -8.69 5.25 3.92
CA ASP A 147 -7.74 6.37 4.04
C ASP A 147 -6.32 5.93 3.64
N LEU A 148 -6.07 5.85 2.33
CA LEU A 148 -4.75 5.53 1.78
C LEU A 148 -3.86 6.78 1.65
N GLU A 149 -2.54 6.54 1.73
CA GLU A 149 -1.54 7.56 1.41
C GLU A 149 -1.61 8.00 -0.07
N ASP A 150 -1.06 9.18 -0.37
CA ASP A 150 -0.97 9.74 -1.72
C ASP A 150 -2.31 9.92 -2.46
N ALA A 151 -3.39 10.23 -1.74
CA ALA A 151 -4.74 10.40 -2.28
C ALA A 151 -4.81 11.22 -3.59
N ASP A 152 -4.10 12.34 -3.70
CA ASP A 152 -4.14 13.14 -4.93
C ASP A 152 -3.53 12.41 -6.14
N TYR A 153 -2.47 11.62 -5.92
CA TYR A 153 -1.85 10.80 -6.95
C TYR A 153 -2.70 9.58 -7.28
N LEU A 154 -3.39 8.97 -6.30
CA LEU A 154 -4.34 7.88 -6.56
C LEU A 154 -5.40 8.32 -7.57
N VAL A 155 -6.01 9.50 -7.35
CA VAL A 155 -6.97 10.08 -8.31
C VAL A 155 -6.31 10.34 -9.66
N LYS A 156 -5.07 10.86 -9.68
CA LYS A 156 -4.33 11.13 -10.92
C LYS A 156 -4.11 9.87 -11.76
N ARG A 157 -3.77 8.75 -11.13
CA ARG A 157 -3.56 7.48 -11.83
C ARG A 157 -4.88 6.83 -12.23
N ALA A 158 -5.90 6.90 -11.38
CA ALA A 158 -7.26 6.44 -11.70
C ALA A 158 -7.84 7.16 -12.93
N ALA A 159 -7.55 8.45 -13.09
CA ALA A 159 -8.01 9.26 -14.23
C ALA A 159 -7.48 8.80 -15.61
N ARG A 160 -6.55 7.84 -15.66
CA ARG A 160 -6.13 7.20 -16.94
C ARG A 160 -7.22 6.31 -17.53
N THR A 161 -8.18 5.87 -16.72
CA THR A 161 -9.27 4.94 -17.08
C THR A 161 -10.57 5.44 -16.47
N PRO A 162 -11.06 6.64 -16.84
CA PRO A 162 -12.19 7.29 -16.17
C PRO A 162 -13.52 6.52 -16.28
N ALA A 163 -13.65 5.68 -17.33
CA ALA A 163 -14.79 4.81 -17.51
C ALA A 163 -14.84 3.60 -16.55
N SER A 164 -13.74 3.29 -15.87
CA SER A 164 -13.71 2.17 -14.92
C SER A 164 -14.46 2.53 -13.64
N PRO A 165 -15.39 1.67 -13.16
CA PRO A 165 -16.00 1.84 -11.83
C PRO A 165 -14.95 1.93 -10.71
N GLY A 166 -13.87 1.15 -10.81
CA GLY A 166 -12.78 1.20 -9.83
C GLY A 166 -12.09 2.56 -9.77
N ALA A 167 -11.93 3.24 -10.92
CA ALA A 167 -11.34 4.58 -10.96
C ALA A 167 -12.23 5.63 -10.26
N GLN A 168 -13.56 5.50 -10.43
CA GLN A 168 -14.53 6.37 -9.78
C GLN A 168 -14.59 6.13 -8.27
N SER A 169 -14.56 4.86 -7.83
CA SER A 169 -14.47 4.47 -6.42
C SER A 169 -13.22 5.01 -5.73
N ILE A 170 -12.06 4.94 -6.39
CA ILE A 170 -10.80 5.51 -5.88
C ILE A 170 -10.94 7.02 -5.69
N ALA A 171 -11.53 7.71 -6.67
CA ALA A 171 -11.72 9.16 -6.59
C ALA A 171 -12.70 9.56 -5.48
N ALA A 172 -13.80 8.82 -5.32
CA ALA A 172 -14.75 9.04 -4.22
C ALA A 172 -14.06 8.85 -2.86
N ALA A 173 -13.35 7.74 -2.65
CA ALA A 173 -12.65 7.47 -1.40
C ALA A 173 -11.57 8.53 -1.07
N ALA A 174 -10.82 8.97 -2.08
CA ALA A 174 -9.83 10.04 -1.91
C ALA A 174 -10.46 11.38 -1.49
N LEU A 175 -11.71 11.64 -1.89
CA LEU A 175 -12.47 12.81 -1.44
C LEU A 175 -13.07 12.60 -0.05
N ASP A 176 -13.65 11.46 0.25
CA ASP A 176 -14.34 11.25 1.53
C ASP A 176 -13.39 11.03 2.71
N HIS A 177 -12.25 10.37 2.47
CA HIS A 177 -11.33 9.93 3.52
C HIS A 177 -9.94 10.52 3.42
N GLY A 178 -9.54 11.04 2.25
CA GLY A 178 -8.23 11.62 2.06
C GLY A 178 -8.00 12.88 2.91
N PRO A 179 -6.73 13.22 3.22
CA PRO A 179 -6.38 14.29 4.14
C PRO A 179 -6.83 15.67 3.64
N VAL A 180 -7.37 16.49 4.55
CA VAL A 180 -7.67 17.90 4.31
C VAL A 180 -6.40 18.74 4.49
N ASN A 181 -5.50 18.68 3.50
CA ASN A 181 -4.22 19.37 3.51
C ASN A 181 -4.05 20.29 2.28
N GLY A 182 -2.86 20.88 2.09
CA GLY A 182 -2.57 21.78 0.97
C GLY A 182 -2.68 21.15 -0.43
N TYR A 183 -2.86 19.82 -0.53
CA TYR A 183 -3.11 19.11 -1.78
C TYR A 183 -4.61 18.93 -2.07
N ARG A 184 -5.51 19.20 -1.11
CA ARG A 184 -6.94 18.93 -1.22
C ARG A 184 -7.60 19.53 -2.47
N SER A 185 -7.28 20.79 -2.79
CA SER A 185 -7.81 21.46 -3.99
C SER A 185 -7.38 20.78 -5.29
N ARG A 186 -6.17 20.19 -5.33
CA ARG A 186 -5.70 19.39 -6.47
C ARG A 186 -6.44 18.06 -6.57
N THR A 187 -6.69 17.39 -5.45
CA THR A 187 -7.50 16.16 -5.39
C THR A 187 -8.91 16.42 -5.93
N VAL A 188 -9.57 17.47 -5.44
CA VAL A 188 -10.92 17.87 -5.89
C VAL A 188 -10.94 18.14 -7.39
N ARG A 189 -9.99 18.93 -7.91
CA ARG A 189 -9.93 19.20 -9.36
C ARG A 189 -9.75 17.91 -10.18
N ARG A 190 -8.82 17.03 -9.80
CA ARG A 190 -8.59 15.77 -10.52
C ARG A 190 -9.81 14.83 -10.48
N ALA A 191 -10.52 14.80 -9.36
CA ALA A 191 -11.73 14.01 -9.22
C ALA A 191 -12.87 14.57 -10.09
N ALA A 192 -12.99 15.89 -10.18
CA ALA A 192 -13.92 16.56 -11.09
C ALA A 192 -13.57 16.26 -12.56
N ASP A 193 -12.29 16.34 -12.95
CA ASP A 193 -11.82 16.01 -14.30
C ASP A 193 -12.14 14.54 -14.65
N LEU A 194 -11.93 13.62 -13.71
CA LEU A 194 -12.28 12.20 -13.86
C LEU A 194 -13.79 12.01 -14.03
N TYR A 195 -14.60 12.66 -13.19
CA TYR A 195 -16.06 12.58 -13.24
C TYR A 195 -16.62 13.08 -14.60
N ALA A 196 -16.06 14.17 -15.11
CA ALA A 196 -16.43 14.74 -16.41
C ALA A 196 -16.00 13.86 -17.59
N ALA A 197 -14.87 13.14 -17.47
CA ALA A 197 -14.39 12.22 -18.50
C ALA A 197 -15.05 10.83 -18.46
N ALA A 198 -15.72 10.49 -17.36
CA ALA A 198 -16.42 9.22 -17.20
C ALA A 198 -17.75 9.20 -17.99
N PRO A 199 -18.22 8.04 -18.47
CA PRO A 199 -19.52 7.90 -19.12
C PRO A 199 -20.65 8.47 -18.25
N ALA A 200 -21.65 9.08 -18.88
CA ALA A 200 -22.80 9.69 -18.21
C ALA A 200 -23.81 8.65 -17.66
N GLU A 201 -23.57 7.36 -17.89
CA GLU A 201 -24.37 6.28 -17.33
C GLU A 201 -24.35 6.36 -15.80
N ASN A 202 -25.52 6.33 -15.18
CA ASN A 202 -25.64 6.47 -13.73
C ASN A 202 -25.36 5.13 -13.04
N THR A 203 -24.08 4.88 -12.75
CA THR A 203 -23.63 3.74 -11.95
C THR A 203 -23.53 4.12 -10.47
N PRO A 204 -23.59 3.14 -9.53
CA PRO A 204 -23.38 3.41 -8.11
C PRO A 204 -22.05 4.13 -7.81
N GLU A 205 -20.98 3.79 -8.53
CA GLU A 205 -19.66 4.39 -8.34
C GLU A 205 -19.60 5.83 -8.87
N ARG A 206 -20.26 6.10 -10.00
CA ARG A 206 -20.40 7.47 -10.54
C ARG A 206 -21.19 8.34 -9.57
N GLU A 207 -22.30 7.81 -9.04
CA GLU A 207 -23.12 8.52 -8.06
C GLU A 207 -22.37 8.78 -6.75
N ALA A 208 -21.62 7.80 -6.25
CA ALA A 208 -20.76 7.98 -5.07
C ALA A 208 -19.72 9.09 -5.29
N LEU A 209 -19.06 9.11 -6.45
CA LEU A 209 -18.13 10.19 -6.81
C LEU A 209 -18.82 11.55 -6.91
N ARG A 210 -20.03 11.61 -7.49
CA ARG A 210 -20.83 12.84 -7.55
C ARG A 210 -21.14 13.39 -6.15
N VAL A 211 -21.57 12.52 -5.24
CA VAL A 211 -21.86 12.88 -3.83
C VAL A 211 -20.58 13.35 -3.12
N ALA A 212 -19.46 12.65 -3.30
CA ALA A 212 -18.18 13.03 -2.71
C ALA A 212 -17.69 14.40 -3.22
N LEU A 213 -17.90 14.73 -4.50
CA LEU A 213 -17.62 16.05 -5.06
C LEU A 213 -18.48 17.15 -4.42
N ILE A 214 -19.77 16.89 -4.21
CA ILE A 214 -20.68 17.83 -3.53
C ILE A 214 -20.21 18.06 -2.09
N ASN A 215 -19.91 17.00 -1.36
CA ASN A 215 -19.41 17.09 0.03
C ASN A 215 -18.07 17.83 0.12
N ALA A 216 -17.25 17.74 -0.93
CA ALA A 216 -16.01 18.49 -1.06
C ALA A 216 -16.20 19.95 -1.52
N GLY A 217 -17.44 20.41 -1.72
CA GLY A 217 -17.78 21.78 -2.15
C GLY A 217 -17.69 22.03 -3.66
N ALA A 218 -17.47 20.99 -4.47
CA ALA A 218 -17.35 21.08 -5.94
C ALA A 218 -18.70 20.85 -6.63
N ILE A 219 -19.71 21.62 -6.23
CA ILE A 219 -21.12 21.47 -6.68
C ILE A 219 -21.22 21.64 -8.20
N ASP A 220 -20.61 22.68 -8.76
CA ASP A 220 -20.70 22.95 -10.20
C ASP A 220 -20.11 21.80 -11.04
N ALA A 221 -19.03 21.18 -10.57
CA ALA A 221 -18.43 20.02 -11.23
C ALA A 221 -19.33 18.77 -11.15
N ALA A 222 -20.10 18.62 -10.06
CA ALA A 222 -21.00 17.48 -9.85
C ALA A 222 -22.30 17.56 -10.68
N TYR A 223 -22.66 18.73 -11.21
CA TYR A 223 -23.86 18.94 -12.03
C TYR A 223 -23.55 19.36 -13.48
N GLY A 224 -22.31 19.78 -13.78
CA GLY A 224 -21.91 20.34 -15.06
C GLY A 224 -21.38 19.35 -16.11
N SER A 225 -21.34 18.05 -15.79
CA SER A 225 -20.86 16.97 -16.69
C SER A 225 -21.98 16.10 -17.26
#